data_AF-A0A813JYA0-F1
#
_entry.id   AF-A0A813JYA0-F1
#
_cell.length_a   1.000
_cell.length_b   1.000
_cell.length_c   1.000
_cell.angle_alpha   90.00
_cell.angle_beta   90.00
_cell.angle_gamma   90.00
#
_symmetry.space_group_name_H-M   'P 1'
#
loop_
_entity.id
_entity.type
_entity.pdbx_description
1 polymer ?
#
loop_
_entity_poly.entity_id
_entity_poly.type
_entity_poly.pdbx_seq_one_letter_code
_entity_poly.pdbx_strand_id
1 'polypeptide(L)'
;VLPETDADPALRAADEVAAAAEPQIRSLQALLQERLVQSRRLEGVLRTSTANEIKALQAQVDAVFLKVTELKVDTFARRTMRQMAEAVVAVQKAEAEVRRISEVSAPLSQDNLESSAAGSFREVTRQVQLLEEAGKAACQQAEGAIAKHKTDRKDQESPSFHNQLSKLGARLASAEVQLAGLGRAAREAEENRGRLQARKGELAKLEEQVGELELLTLPLGDERPCDEAETSTFSKLWAVQQALQTWLADAEALQDNPHGALKLAMGRLLASGRLLRGSLEEVKATTGARRECALCR
;
A
#
# COMPACT_ATOMS: atom_id res chain seq x y z
N VAL A 1 -19.03 19.21 -4.29
CA VAL A 1 -18.75 20.52 -4.91
C VAL A 1 -19.91 21.44 -4.55
N LEU A 2 -19.65 22.63 -4.01
CA LEU A 2 -20.72 23.59 -3.67
C LEU A 2 -21.37 24.15 -4.95
N PRO A 3 -22.67 24.48 -4.93
CA PRO A 3 -23.32 25.14 -6.06
C PRO A 3 -22.72 26.52 -6.34
N GLU A 4 -22.84 26.95 -7.59
CA GLU A 4 -22.27 28.21 -8.09
C GLU A 4 -22.73 29.44 -7.30
N THR A 5 -24.00 29.46 -6.91
CA THR A 5 -24.64 30.54 -6.16
C THR A 5 -24.00 30.80 -4.81
N ASP A 6 -23.43 29.76 -4.19
CA ASP A 6 -22.92 29.82 -2.82
C ASP A 6 -21.39 29.95 -2.82
N ALA A 7 -20.73 29.41 -3.84
CA ALA A 7 -19.27 29.45 -3.97
C ALA A 7 -18.77 30.81 -4.49
N ASP A 8 -19.48 31.47 -5.40
CA ASP A 8 -19.04 32.74 -5.99
C ASP A 8 -18.85 33.89 -4.99
N PRO A 9 -19.79 34.14 -4.05
CA PRO A 9 -19.62 35.18 -3.05
C PRO A 9 -18.38 34.93 -2.17
N ALA A 10 -18.15 33.69 -1.76
CA ALA A 10 -17.02 33.32 -0.92
C ALA A 10 -15.67 33.46 -1.66
N LEU A 11 -15.60 33.06 -2.93
CA LEU A 11 -14.39 33.22 -3.74
C LEU A 11 -14.08 34.69 -4.01
N ARG A 12 -15.11 35.53 -4.26
CA ARG A 12 -14.94 36.98 -4.42
C ARG A 12 -14.46 37.64 -3.14
N ALA A 13 -15.06 37.30 -1.99
CA ALA A 13 -14.64 37.83 -0.70
C ALA A 13 -13.17 37.45 -0.39
N ALA A 14 -12.75 36.23 -0.72
CA ALA A 14 -11.36 35.80 -0.57
C ALA A 14 -10.40 36.60 -1.47
N ASP A 15 -10.77 36.84 -2.73
CA ASP A 15 -9.99 37.67 -3.66
C ASP A 15 -9.89 39.12 -3.16
N GLU A 16 -10.98 39.70 -2.65
CA GLU A 16 -11.03 41.06 -2.11
C GLU A 16 -10.14 41.21 -0.87
N VAL A 17 -10.21 40.27 0.07
CA VAL A 17 -9.35 40.25 1.27
C VAL A 17 -7.87 40.14 0.87
N ALA A 18 -7.54 39.25 -0.06
CA ALA A 18 -6.16 39.11 -0.53
C ALA A 18 -5.66 40.38 -1.25
N ALA A 19 -6.49 40.98 -2.11
CA ALA A 19 -6.17 42.21 -2.83
C ALA A 19 -5.99 43.42 -1.90
N ALA A 20 -6.76 43.49 -0.81
CA ALA A 20 -6.64 44.55 0.19
C ALA A 20 -5.41 44.37 1.10
N ALA A 21 -5.11 43.13 1.50
CA ALA A 21 -4.01 42.83 2.42
C ALA A 21 -2.62 42.95 1.78
N GLU A 22 -2.47 42.52 0.52
CA GLU A 22 -1.18 42.49 -0.18
C GLU A 22 -0.43 43.85 -0.22
N PRO A 23 -1.05 44.98 -0.61
CA PRO A 23 -0.36 46.28 -0.61
C PRO A 23 0.02 46.74 0.80
N GLN A 24 -0.79 46.45 1.81
CA GLN A 24 -0.51 46.80 3.21
C GLN A 24 0.69 46.00 3.74
N ILE A 25 0.74 44.70 3.45
CA ILE A 25 1.86 43.82 3.82
C ILE A 25 3.15 44.30 3.16
N ARG A 26 3.13 44.61 1.85
CA ARG A 26 4.30 45.14 1.14
C ARG A 26 4.78 46.47 1.71
N SER A 27 3.85 47.37 2.07
CA SER A 27 4.16 48.63 2.73
C SER A 27 4.81 48.42 4.11
N LEU A 28 4.29 47.48 4.91
CA LEU A 28 4.86 47.11 6.20
C LEU A 28 6.24 46.48 6.08
N GLN A 29 6.47 45.60 5.09
CA GLN A 29 7.79 45.03 4.81
C GLN A 29 8.81 46.13 4.47
N ALA A 30 8.43 47.08 3.60
CA ALA A 30 9.28 48.22 3.25
C ALA A 30 9.60 49.09 4.47
N LEU A 31 8.60 49.39 5.29
CA LEU A 31 8.78 50.18 6.52
C LEU A 31 9.68 49.45 7.52
N LEU A 32 9.50 48.15 7.74
CA LEU A 32 10.35 47.37 8.65
C LEU A 32 11.80 47.30 8.14
N GLN A 33 12.01 47.18 6.83
CA GLN A 33 13.36 47.27 6.24
C GLN A 33 14.00 48.64 6.48
N GLU A 34 13.26 49.73 6.28
CA GLU A 34 13.74 51.08 6.58
C GLU A 34 14.12 51.23 8.06
N ARG A 35 13.27 50.79 8.97
CA ARG A 35 13.53 50.83 10.42
C ARG A 35 14.71 49.95 10.82
N LEU A 36 14.91 48.81 10.17
CA LEU A 36 16.07 47.96 10.39
C LEU A 36 17.38 48.63 9.96
N VAL A 37 17.35 49.46 8.91
CA VAL A 37 18.50 50.27 8.49
C VAL A 37 18.74 51.40 9.50
N GLN A 38 17.69 52.07 9.95
CA GLN A 38 17.78 53.15 10.94
C GLN A 38 18.29 52.67 12.30
N SER A 39 17.93 51.47 12.75
CA SER A 39 18.39 50.91 14.03
C SER A 39 19.91 50.69 14.08
N ARG A 40 20.58 50.61 12.92
CA ARG A 40 22.05 50.56 12.84
C ARG A 40 22.73 51.82 13.37
N ARG A 41 22.01 52.95 13.44
CA ARG A 41 22.48 54.23 14.00
C ARG A 41 22.44 54.26 15.53
N LEU A 42 21.79 53.28 16.17
CA LEU A 42 21.79 53.13 17.62
C LEU A 42 23.11 52.49 18.08
N GLU A 43 23.47 52.69 19.35
CA GLU A 43 24.70 52.15 19.94
C GLU A 43 24.43 51.04 20.97
N GLY A 44 25.41 50.15 21.13
CA GLY A 44 25.43 49.13 22.18
C GLY A 44 24.22 48.19 22.20
N VAL A 45 23.74 47.90 23.40
CA VAL A 45 22.66 46.93 23.68
C VAL A 45 21.32 47.36 23.06
N LEU A 46 21.08 48.67 22.93
CA LEU A 46 19.84 49.19 22.34
C LEU A 46 19.75 48.86 20.85
N ARG A 47 20.88 48.90 20.12
CA ARG A 47 20.93 48.48 18.72
C ARG A 47 20.56 47.02 18.54
N THR A 48 21.13 46.13 19.35
CA THR A 48 20.90 44.69 19.22
C THR A 48 19.46 44.32 19.62
N SER A 49 18.94 44.88 20.72
CA SER A 49 17.55 44.66 21.14
C SER A 49 16.55 45.12 20.06
N THR A 50 16.68 46.38 19.62
CA THR A 50 15.77 46.96 18.62
C THR A 50 15.84 46.21 17.28
N ALA A 51 17.04 45.81 16.84
CA ALA A 51 17.19 45.03 15.62
C ALA A 51 16.55 43.63 15.73
N ASN A 52 16.61 42.99 16.90
CA ASN A 52 15.98 41.69 17.12
C ASN A 52 14.44 41.80 17.12
N GLU A 53 13.88 42.82 17.75
CA GLU A 53 12.43 43.08 17.73
C GLU A 53 11.93 43.37 16.31
N ILE A 54 12.64 44.20 15.54
CA ILE A 54 12.29 44.47 14.13
C ILE A 54 12.34 43.20 13.30
N LYS A 55 13.34 42.33 13.50
CA LYS A 55 13.42 41.02 12.81
C LYS A 55 12.28 40.09 13.21
N ALA A 56 11.86 40.09 14.47
CA ALA A 56 10.71 39.30 14.91
C ALA A 56 9.41 39.79 14.23
N LEU A 57 9.23 41.11 14.12
CA LEU A 57 8.12 41.69 13.37
C LEU A 57 8.19 41.37 11.87
N GLN A 58 9.37 41.40 11.25
CA GLN A 58 9.56 40.98 9.86
C GLN A 58 9.10 39.53 9.66
N ALA A 59 9.51 38.61 10.52
CA ALA A 59 9.09 37.21 10.45
C ALA A 59 7.56 37.05 10.57
N GLN A 60 6.90 37.84 11.42
CA GLN A 60 5.43 37.84 11.52
C GLN A 60 4.76 38.36 10.25
N VAL A 61 5.26 39.47 9.68
CA VAL A 61 4.74 40.02 8.43
C VAL A 61 4.93 39.05 7.26
N ASP A 62 6.08 38.38 7.19
CA ASP A 62 6.37 37.35 6.18
C ASP A 62 5.45 36.14 6.34
N ALA A 63 5.15 35.72 7.58
CA ALA A 63 4.18 34.65 7.83
C ALA A 63 2.75 35.04 7.36
N VAL A 64 2.35 36.30 7.53
CA VAL A 64 1.06 36.79 7.01
C VAL A 64 1.09 36.87 5.48
N PHE A 65 2.20 37.31 4.89
CA PHE A 65 2.38 37.32 3.42
C PHE A 65 2.23 35.92 2.81
N LEU A 66 2.84 34.91 3.44
CA LEU A 66 2.69 33.51 3.03
C LEU A 66 1.22 33.08 3.08
N LYS A 67 0.50 33.36 4.17
CA LYS A 67 -0.93 33.03 4.29
C LYS A 67 -1.80 33.71 3.22
N VAL A 68 -1.53 34.98 2.89
CA VAL A 68 -2.25 35.69 1.82
C VAL A 68 -1.95 35.07 0.45
N THR A 69 -0.70 34.65 0.22
CA THR A 69 -0.29 33.97 -1.01
C THR A 69 -0.96 32.60 -1.14
N GLU A 70 -0.97 31.83 -0.06
CA GLU A 70 -1.70 30.56 0.05
C GLU A 70 -3.19 30.74 -0.22
N LEU A 71 -3.82 31.76 0.37
CA LEU A 71 -5.24 32.07 0.12
C LEU A 71 -5.51 32.34 -1.35
N LYS A 72 -4.64 33.09 -2.06
CA LYS A 72 -4.79 33.36 -3.50
C LYS A 72 -4.65 32.08 -4.32
N VAL A 73 -3.65 31.25 -4.01
CA VAL A 73 -3.43 29.97 -4.67
C VAL A 73 -4.62 29.03 -4.47
N ASP A 74 -5.12 28.94 -3.24
CA ASP A 74 -6.28 28.11 -2.88
C ASP A 74 -7.56 28.61 -3.54
N THR A 75 -7.78 29.92 -3.59
CA THR A 75 -8.96 30.53 -4.23
C THR A 75 -8.95 30.23 -5.72
N PHE A 76 -7.78 30.35 -6.37
CA PHE A 76 -7.61 30.00 -7.78
C PHE A 76 -7.79 28.49 -8.04
N ALA A 77 -7.24 27.64 -7.17
CA ALA A 77 -7.41 26.19 -7.23
C ALA A 77 -8.89 25.77 -7.08
N ARG A 78 -9.63 26.42 -6.17
CA ARG A 78 -11.08 26.18 -5.99
C ARG A 78 -11.89 26.64 -7.20
N ARG A 79 -11.54 27.79 -7.79
CA ARG A 79 -12.18 28.29 -9.03
C ARG A 79 -11.96 27.32 -10.19
N THR A 80 -10.73 26.83 -10.37
CA THR A 80 -10.41 25.84 -11.41
C THR A 80 -11.08 24.48 -11.16
N MET A 81 -11.10 23.99 -9.92
CA MET A 81 -11.86 22.77 -9.58
C MET A 81 -13.35 22.88 -9.86
N ARG A 82 -13.95 24.06 -9.67
CA ARG A 82 -15.35 24.29 -10.01
C ARG A 82 -15.59 24.22 -11.51
N GLN A 83 -14.69 24.79 -12.32
CA GLN A 83 -14.76 24.69 -13.78
C GLN A 83 -14.69 23.22 -14.26
N MET A 84 -14.18 22.32 -13.41
CA MET A 84 -14.09 20.87 -13.62
C MET A 84 -15.08 20.07 -12.76
N ALA A 85 -16.19 20.67 -12.32
CA ALA A 85 -17.11 20.02 -11.38
C ALA A 85 -17.62 18.66 -11.89
N GLU A 86 -17.88 18.51 -13.19
CA GLU A 86 -18.29 17.24 -13.80
C GLU A 86 -17.24 16.16 -13.59
N ALA A 87 -15.96 16.45 -13.91
CA ALA A 87 -14.86 15.50 -13.73
C ALA A 87 -14.62 15.17 -12.26
N VAL A 88 -14.69 16.17 -11.36
CA VAL A 88 -14.54 15.95 -9.92
C VAL A 88 -15.63 15.02 -9.39
N VAL A 89 -16.90 15.26 -9.76
CA VAL A 89 -18.03 14.43 -9.32
C VAL A 89 -17.94 13.03 -9.92
N ALA A 90 -17.53 12.89 -11.18
CA ALA A 90 -17.37 11.59 -11.81
C ALA A 90 -16.28 10.75 -11.12
N VAL A 91 -15.11 11.34 -10.81
CA VAL A 91 -14.04 10.65 -10.05
C VAL A 91 -14.52 10.29 -8.65
N GLN A 92 -15.24 11.18 -7.96
CA GLN A 92 -15.81 10.88 -6.63
C GLN A 92 -16.81 9.71 -6.66
N LYS A 93 -17.64 9.62 -7.71
CA LYS A 93 -18.55 8.49 -7.92
C LYS A 93 -17.78 7.19 -8.15
N ALA A 94 -16.77 7.21 -9.02
CA ALA A 94 -15.91 6.05 -9.25
C ALA A 94 -15.23 5.57 -7.95
N GLU A 95 -14.65 6.50 -7.18
CA GLU A 95 -14.06 6.19 -5.87
C GLU A 95 -15.09 5.62 -4.87
N ALA A 96 -16.33 6.14 -4.87
CA ALA A 96 -17.39 5.65 -3.99
C ALA A 96 -17.80 4.22 -4.34
N GLU A 97 -17.94 3.89 -5.62
CA GLU A 97 -18.24 2.52 -6.05
C GLU A 97 -17.09 1.56 -5.73
N VAL A 98 -15.84 1.97 -5.96
CA VAL A 98 -14.66 1.15 -5.58
C VAL A 98 -14.61 0.93 -4.07
N ARG A 99 -14.92 1.94 -3.26
CA ARG A 99 -15.03 1.79 -1.79
C ARG A 99 -16.13 0.80 -1.41
N ARG A 100 -17.29 0.88 -2.04
CA ARG A 100 -18.38 -0.09 -1.79
C ARG A 100 -17.94 -1.52 -2.11
N ILE A 101 -17.23 -1.72 -3.21
CA ILE A 101 -16.67 -3.04 -3.57
C ILE A 101 -15.62 -3.47 -2.54
N SER A 102 -14.80 -2.54 -2.03
CA SER A 102 -13.82 -2.83 -0.99
C SER A 102 -14.46 -3.30 0.33
N GLU A 103 -15.59 -2.73 0.71
CA GLU A 103 -16.35 -3.13 1.90
C GLU A 103 -16.93 -4.54 1.73
N VAL A 104 -17.53 -4.83 0.57
CA VAL A 104 -18.11 -6.15 0.27
C VAL A 104 -17.01 -7.22 0.17
N SER A 105 -15.84 -6.88 -0.36
CA SER A 105 -14.69 -7.78 -0.50
C SER A 105 -13.83 -7.89 0.76
N ALA A 106 -14.11 -7.12 1.82
CA ALA A 106 -13.37 -7.17 3.07
C ALA A 106 -13.21 -8.59 3.66
N PRO A 107 -14.23 -9.48 3.61
CA PRO A 107 -14.07 -10.86 4.06
C PRO A 107 -13.03 -11.67 3.29
N LEU A 108 -12.70 -11.32 2.04
CA LEU A 108 -11.65 -11.98 1.25
C LEU A 108 -10.24 -11.62 1.72
N SER A 109 -10.11 -10.50 2.43
CA SER A 109 -8.82 -10.00 2.93
C SER A 109 -8.54 -10.41 4.37
N GLN A 110 -9.51 -10.99 5.06
CA GLN A 110 -9.38 -11.47 6.45
C GLN A 110 -8.72 -12.84 6.51
N ASP A 111 -8.07 -13.20 7.62
CA ASP A 111 -7.48 -14.54 7.82
C ASP A 111 -8.54 -15.60 8.12
N ASN A 112 -9.45 -15.83 7.16
CA ASN A 112 -10.60 -16.71 7.30
C ASN A 112 -10.66 -17.80 6.22
N LEU A 113 -9.59 -17.96 5.43
CA LEU A 113 -9.56 -18.93 4.32
C LEU A 113 -9.80 -20.37 4.80
N GLU A 114 -9.36 -20.69 6.02
CA GLU A 114 -9.51 -22.02 6.64
C GLU A 114 -10.83 -22.18 7.42
N SER A 115 -11.31 -21.11 8.07
CA SER A 115 -12.41 -21.17 9.04
C SER A 115 -13.80 -20.92 8.43
N SER A 116 -13.86 -20.26 7.27
CA SER A 116 -15.13 -19.92 6.65
C SER A 116 -15.70 -21.07 5.80
N ALA A 117 -17.03 -21.15 5.77
CA ALA A 117 -17.75 -22.12 4.94
C ALA A 117 -17.49 -21.83 3.45
N ALA A 118 -17.35 -22.88 2.63
CA ALA A 118 -17.08 -22.71 1.20
C ALA A 118 -18.15 -21.86 0.47
N GLY A 119 -19.40 -21.86 0.95
CA GLY A 119 -20.49 -21.06 0.40
C GLY A 119 -20.34 -19.55 0.60
N SER A 120 -19.71 -19.09 1.70
CA SER A 120 -19.64 -17.65 1.99
C SER A 120 -18.68 -16.91 1.04
N PHE A 121 -17.61 -17.56 0.60
CA PHE A 121 -16.70 -16.96 -0.39
C PHE A 121 -17.34 -16.84 -1.76
N ARG A 122 -18.09 -17.85 -2.19
CA ARG A 122 -18.77 -17.83 -3.49
C ARG A 122 -19.81 -16.72 -3.58
N GLU A 123 -20.55 -16.50 -2.50
CA GLU A 123 -21.52 -15.40 -2.41
C GLU A 123 -20.83 -14.03 -2.46
N VAL A 124 -19.76 -13.84 -1.68
CA VAL A 124 -18.96 -12.59 -1.69
C VAL A 124 -18.34 -12.36 -3.07
N THR A 125 -17.72 -13.37 -3.68
CA THR A 125 -17.15 -13.28 -5.02
C THR A 125 -18.21 -12.91 -6.06
N ARG A 126 -19.40 -13.50 -5.99
CA ARG A 126 -20.51 -13.16 -6.90
C ARG A 126 -20.97 -11.71 -6.71
N GLN A 127 -21.07 -11.23 -5.47
CA GLN A 127 -21.43 -9.84 -5.20
C GLN A 127 -20.37 -8.87 -5.70
N VAL A 128 -19.09 -9.18 -5.49
CA VAL A 128 -17.98 -8.37 -6.02
C VAL A 128 -18.02 -8.31 -7.54
N GLN A 129 -18.21 -9.44 -8.23
CA GLN A 129 -18.31 -9.47 -9.70
C GLN A 129 -19.49 -8.67 -10.24
N LEU A 130 -20.65 -8.69 -9.56
CA LEU A 130 -21.81 -7.89 -9.96
C LEU A 130 -21.55 -6.38 -9.81
N LEU A 131 -20.85 -5.98 -8.74
CA LEU A 131 -20.50 -4.58 -8.52
C LEU A 131 -19.29 -4.13 -9.37
N GLU A 132 -18.43 -5.05 -9.79
CA GLU A 132 -17.24 -4.77 -10.62
C GLU A 132 -17.61 -4.05 -11.92
N GLU A 133 -18.69 -4.48 -12.58
CA GLU A 133 -19.17 -3.85 -13.82
C GLU A 133 -19.68 -2.43 -13.60
N ALA A 134 -20.36 -2.17 -12.47
CA ALA A 134 -20.77 -0.82 -12.09
C ALA A 134 -19.57 0.07 -11.78
N GLY A 135 -18.57 -0.47 -11.08
CA GLY A 135 -17.30 0.21 -10.81
C GLY A 135 -16.53 0.58 -12.08
N LYS A 136 -16.42 -0.37 -13.04
CA LYS A 136 -15.77 -0.13 -14.34
C LYS A 136 -16.49 0.96 -15.14
N ALA A 137 -17.82 0.90 -15.19
CA ALA A 137 -18.62 1.90 -15.88
C ALA A 137 -18.43 3.30 -15.26
N ALA A 138 -18.36 3.39 -13.93
CA ALA A 138 -18.08 4.65 -13.24
C ALA A 138 -16.65 5.17 -13.52
N CYS A 139 -15.64 4.30 -13.56
CA CYS A 139 -14.28 4.68 -13.95
C CYS A 139 -14.21 5.21 -15.39
N GLN A 140 -14.82 4.50 -16.35
CA GLN A 140 -14.89 4.94 -17.75
C GLN A 140 -15.60 6.29 -17.90
N GLN A 141 -16.67 6.52 -17.14
CA GLN A 141 -17.35 7.82 -17.12
C GLN A 141 -16.43 8.93 -16.60
N ALA A 142 -15.64 8.65 -15.56
CA ALA A 142 -14.66 9.59 -15.01
C ALA A 142 -13.51 9.86 -15.99
N GLU A 143 -13.00 8.84 -16.68
CA GLU A 143 -12.00 9.00 -17.75
C GLU A 143 -12.52 9.91 -18.87
N GLY A 144 -13.75 9.66 -19.33
CA GLY A 144 -14.41 10.48 -20.34
C GLY A 144 -14.55 11.94 -19.91
N ALA A 145 -14.94 12.18 -18.65
CA ALA A 145 -15.05 13.54 -18.10
C ALA A 145 -13.68 14.24 -18.01
N ILE A 146 -12.63 13.54 -17.60
CA ILE A 146 -11.25 14.07 -17.57
C ILE A 146 -10.76 14.35 -19.00
N ALA A 147 -11.05 13.46 -19.95
CA ALA A 147 -10.62 13.59 -21.34
C ALA A 147 -11.21 14.83 -22.03
N LYS A 148 -12.49 15.15 -21.77
CA LYS A 148 -13.13 16.38 -22.28
C LYS A 148 -12.32 17.64 -21.94
N HIS A 149 -11.91 17.78 -20.68
CA HIS A 149 -11.09 18.90 -20.22
C HIS A 149 -9.66 18.86 -20.74
N LYS A 150 -9.08 17.66 -20.96
CA LYS A 150 -7.76 17.55 -21.62
C LYS A 150 -7.79 18.02 -23.07
N THR A 151 -8.92 17.90 -23.76
CA THR A 151 -9.07 18.32 -25.16
C THR A 151 -9.52 19.77 -25.34
N ASP A 152 -10.03 20.43 -24.30
CA ASP A 152 -10.44 21.82 -24.37
C ASP A 152 -9.22 22.75 -24.42
N ARG A 153 -9.14 23.57 -25.46
CA ARG A 153 -8.05 24.53 -25.67
C ARG A 153 -7.96 25.55 -24.54
N LYS A 154 -9.09 25.96 -23.95
CA LYS A 154 -9.12 26.93 -22.84
C LYS A 154 -8.45 26.37 -21.58
N ASP A 155 -8.59 25.08 -21.37
CA ASP A 155 -8.08 24.37 -20.20
C ASP A 155 -6.59 24.01 -20.38
N GLN A 156 -6.14 23.76 -21.61
CA GLN A 156 -4.73 23.48 -21.93
C GLN A 156 -3.80 24.67 -21.70
N GLU A 157 -4.28 25.90 -21.92
CA GLU A 157 -3.47 27.11 -21.80
C GLU A 157 -3.12 27.45 -20.34
N SER A 158 -3.81 26.86 -19.35
CA SER A 158 -3.60 27.14 -17.93
C SER A 158 -2.82 26.03 -17.21
N PRO A 159 -1.64 26.32 -16.62
CA PRO A 159 -0.87 25.35 -15.83
C PRO A 159 -1.64 24.76 -14.64
N SER A 160 -2.59 25.50 -14.06
CA SER A 160 -3.39 25.02 -12.93
C SER A 160 -4.38 23.94 -13.33
N PHE A 161 -5.00 24.07 -14.51
CA PHE A 161 -5.88 23.05 -15.06
C PHE A 161 -5.13 21.74 -15.29
N HIS A 162 -3.92 21.83 -15.87
CA HIS A 162 -3.05 20.67 -16.05
C HIS A 162 -2.75 19.97 -14.72
N ASN A 163 -2.36 20.72 -13.69
CA ASN A 163 -2.06 20.17 -12.37
C ASN A 163 -3.28 19.50 -11.73
N GLN A 164 -4.47 20.09 -11.84
CA GLN A 164 -5.70 19.50 -11.27
C GLN A 164 -6.14 18.25 -12.04
N LEU A 165 -6.06 18.25 -13.37
CA LEU A 165 -6.35 17.08 -14.20
C LEU A 165 -5.38 15.92 -13.92
N SER A 166 -4.10 16.23 -13.72
CA SER A 166 -3.10 15.23 -13.32
C SER A 166 -3.45 14.60 -11.97
N LYS A 167 -3.85 15.41 -10.98
CA LYS A 167 -4.30 14.90 -9.66
C LYS A 167 -5.56 14.03 -9.77
N LEU A 168 -6.55 14.45 -10.56
CA LEU A 168 -7.77 13.65 -10.79
C LEU A 168 -7.45 12.35 -11.52
N GLY A 169 -6.57 12.40 -12.52
CA GLY A 169 -6.11 11.21 -13.23
C GLY A 169 -5.37 10.22 -12.33
N ALA A 170 -4.48 10.71 -11.44
CA ALA A 170 -3.77 9.86 -10.48
C ALA A 170 -4.73 9.18 -9.49
N ARG A 171 -5.75 9.91 -9.01
CA ARG A 171 -6.80 9.35 -8.15
C ARG A 171 -7.61 8.27 -8.85
N LEU A 172 -8.03 8.53 -10.08
CA LEU A 172 -8.76 7.56 -10.89
C LEU A 172 -7.92 6.30 -11.17
N ALA A 173 -6.67 6.47 -11.57
CA ALA A 173 -5.75 5.35 -11.80
C ALA A 173 -5.56 4.50 -10.52
N SER A 174 -5.44 5.14 -9.35
CA SER A 174 -5.41 4.43 -8.08
C SER A 174 -6.70 3.64 -7.82
N ALA A 175 -7.87 4.19 -8.15
CA ALA A 175 -9.15 3.53 -7.98
C ALA A 175 -9.30 2.33 -8.95
N GLU A 176 -8.81 2.45 -10.19
CA GLU A 176 -8.80 1.36 -11.17
C GLU A 176 -7.87 0.22 -10.77
N VAL A 177 -6.67 0.53 -10.28
CA VAL A 177 -5.73 -0.47 -9.75
C VAL A 177 -6.36 -1.22 -8.56
N GLN A 178 -7.02 -0.49 -7.67
CA GLN A 178 -7.76 -1.10 -6.55
C GLN A 178 -8.89 -2.00 -7.06
N LEU A 179 -9.74 -1.51 -7.97
CA LEU A 179 -10.84 -2.28 -8.55
C LEU A 179 -10.34 -3.57 -9.21
N ALA A 180 -9.29 -3.49 -10.02
CA ALA A 180 -8.68 -4.65 -10.68
C ALA A 180 -8.11 -5.64 -9.65
N GLY A 181 -7.48 -5.15 -8.58
CA GLY A 181 -7.00 -5.97 -7.47
C GLY A 181 -8.12 -6.71 -6.75
N LEU A 182 -9.22 -6.02 -6.43
CA LEU A 182 -10.39 -6.61 -5.78
C LEU A 182 -11.11 -7.64 -6.67
N GLY A 183 -11.27 -7.34 -7.96
CA GLY A 183 -11.83 -8.27 -8.94
C GLY A 183 -10.96 -9.52 -9.11
N ARG A 184 -9.63 -9.35 -9.16
CA ARG A 184 -8.68 -10.47 -9.18
C ARG A 184 -8.76 -11.31 -7.91
N ALA A 185 -8.76 -10.69 -6.73
CA ALA A 185 -8.89 -11.38 -5.46
C ALA A 185 -10.19 -12.20 -5.40
N ALA A 186 -11.31 -11.64 -5.87
CA ALA A 186 -12.59 -12.36 -5.91
C ALA A 186 -12.56 -13.60 -6.84
N ARG A 187 -11.94 -13.49 -8.02
CA ARG A 187 -11.81 -14.63 -8.96
C ARG A 187 -10.87 -15.71 -8.43
N GLU A 188 -9.77 -15.32 -7.82
CA GLU A 188 -8.77 -16.25 -7.29
C GLU A 188 -9.16 -16.85 -5.93
N ALA A 189 -10.15 -16.30 -5.21
CA ALA A 189 -10.50 -16.73 -3.85
C ALA A 189 -10.80 -18.24 -3.73
N GLU A 190 -11.60 -18.80 -4.65
CA GLU A 190 -11.93 -20.24 -4.63
C GLU A 190 -10.72 -21.11 -4.98
N GLU A 191 -9.96 -20.73 -6.01
CA GLU A 191 -8.74 -21.45 -6.40
C GLU A 191 -7.69 -21.42 -5.29
N ASN A 192 -7.53 -20.28 -4.63
CA ASN A 192 -6.57 -20.07 -3.55
C ASN A 192 -6.87 -20.96 -2.35
N ARG A 193 -8.15 -21.21 -2.05
CA ARG A 193 -8.53 -22.21 -1.04
C ARG A 193 -8.08 -23.61 -1.42
N GLY A 194 -8.29 -24.01 -2.68
CA GLY A 194 -7.80 -25.30 -3.19
C GLY A 194 -6.27 -25.42 -3.11
N ARG A 195 -5.56 -24.36 -3.52
CA ARG A 195 -4.08 -24.29 -3.42
C ARG A 195 -3.60 -24.40 -1.97
N LEU A 196 -4.25 -23.71 -1.03
CA LEU A 196 -3.90 -23.79 0.39
C LEU A 196 -4.06 -25.23 0.92
N GLN A 197 -5.18 -25.90 0.60
CA GLN A 197 -5.41 -27.28 1.04
C GLN A 197 -4.40 -28.25 0.43
N ALA A 198 -4.05 -28.09 -0.84
CA ALA A 198 -3.01 -28.90 -1.49
C ALA A 198 -1.66 -28.74 -0.78
N ARG A 199 -1.23 -27.49 -0.54
CA ARG A 199 0.05 -27.22 0.14
C ARG A 199 0.08 -27.72 1.59
N LYS A 200 -1.04 -27.65 2.29
CA LYS A 200 -1.18 -28.23 3.63
C LYS A 200 -1.04 -29.75 3.61
N GLY A 201 -1.66 -30.42 2.64
CA GLY A 201 -1.52 -31.87 2.47
C GLY A 201 -0.10 -32.30 2.07
N GLU A 202 0.59 -31.53 1.25
CA GLU A 202 2.01 -31.75 0.93
C GLU A 202 2.90 -31.60 2.17
N LEU A 203 2.69 -30.54 2.97
CA LEU A 203 3.44 -30.34 4.21
C LEU A 203 3.21 -31.49 5.19
N ALA A 204 1.96 -31.93 5.38
CA ALA A 204 1.65 -33.06 6.26
C ALA A 204 2.36 -34.36 5.86
N LYS A 205 2.51 -34.62 4.55
CA LYS A 205 3.29 -35.77 4.05
C LYS A 205 4.78 -35.62 4.35
N LEU A 206 5.32 -34.41 4.22
CA LEU A 206 6.72 -34.14 4.59
C LEU A 206 6.92 -34.30 6.10
N GLU A 207 5.96 -33.85 6.93
CA GLU A 207 5.98 -34.04 8.39
C GLU A 207 6.02 -35.53 8.76
N GLU A 208 5.19 -36.36 8.10
CA GLU A 208 5.20 -37.82 8.28
C GLU A 208 6.56 -38.44 7.89
N GLN A 209 7.11 -38.05 6.74
CA GLN A 209 8.42 -38.54 6.28
C GLN A 209 9.58 -38.12 7.20
N VAL A 210 9.55 -36.91 7.75
CA VAL A 210 10.55 -36.48 8.74
C VAL A 210 10.37 -37.26 10.03
N GLY A 211 9.15 -37.49 10.50
CA GLY A 211 8.89 -38.32 11.68
C GLY A 211 9.37 -39.77 11.49
N GLU A 212 9.19 -40.36 10.31
CA GLU A 212 9.77 -41.67 9.98
C GLU A 212 11.30 -41.65 10.01
N LEU A 213 11.94 -40.57 9.49
CA LEU A 213 13.39 -40.42 9.54
C LEU A 213 13.90 -40.25 10.98
N GLU A 214 13.22 -39.48 11.82
CA GLU A 214 13.54 -39.36 13.24
C GLU A 214 13.52 -40.73 13.93
N LEU A 215 12.47 -41.52 13.69
CA LEU A 215 12.35 -42.89 14.20
C LEU A 215 13.46 -43.83 13.70
N LEU A 216 13.82 -43.75 12.42
CA LEU A 216 14.89 -44.58 11.84
C LEU A 216 16.29 -44.18 12.33
N THR A 217 16.47 -42.95 12.78
CA THR A 217 17.78 -42.40 13.15
C THR A 217 18.03 -42.36 14.66
N LEU A 218 16.97 -42.55 15.45
CA LEU A 218 17.00 -42.69 16.89
C LEU A 218 17.97 -43.80 17.34
N PRO A 219 19.03 -43.48 18.10
CA PRO A 219 20.01 -44.46 18.55
C PRO A 219 19.42 -45.39 19.62
N LEU A 220 19.32 -46.68 19.33
CA LEU A 220 18.82 -47.73 20.25
C LEU A 220 19.92 -48.34 21.16
N GLY A 221 21.19 -48.07 20.85
CA GLY A 221 22.34 -48.46 21.68
C GLY A 221 22.88 -49.87 21.45
N ASP A 222 22.19 -50.70 20.66
CA ASP A 222 22.57 -52.06 20.28
C ASP A 222 22.83 -52.23 18.76
N GLU A 223 22.73 -51.14 18.00
CA GLU A 223 22.89 -51.10 16.55
C GLU A 223 24.33 -51.43 16.12
N ARG A 224 24.45 -52.37 15.17
CA ARG A 224 25.69 -52.58 14.42
C ARG A 224 25.63 -51.75 13.14
N PRO A 225 26.68 -50.98 12.80
CA PRO A 225 26.73 -50.24 11.54
C PRO A 225 26.55 -51.20 10.37
N CYS A 226 25.56 -50.93 9.53
CA CYS A 226 25.32 -51.66 8.29
C CYS A 226 25.25 -50.64 7.16
N ASP A 227 26.22 -50.70 6.24
CA ASP A 227 26.42 -49.70 5.19
C ASP A 227 25.18 -49.55 4.29
N GLU A 228 24.43 -50.63 4.05
CA GLU A 228 23.18 -50.62 3.26
C GLU A 228 22.05 -49.84 3.94
N ALA A 229 21.92 -49.97 5.26
CA ALA A 229 20.89 -49.27 6.03
C ALA A 229 21.21 -47.77 6.14
N GLU A 230 22.48 -47.42 6.33
CA GLU A 230 22.94 -46.04 6.42
C GLU A 230 22.84 -45.31 5.08
N THR A 231 23.21 -45.95 3.98
CA THR A 231 23.04 -45.40 2.62
C THR A 231 21.57 -45.20 2.25
N SER A 232 20.69 -46.14 2.62
CA SER A 232 19.24 -46.00 2.43
C SER A 232 18.67 -44.82 3.22
N THR A 233 19.04 -44.69 4.49
CA THR A 233 18.60 -43.59 5.36
C THR A 233 19.08 -42.24 4.85
N PHE A 234 20.33 -42.16 4.39
CA PHE A 234 20.88 -40.96 3.76
C PHE A 234 20.14 -40.58 2.48
N SER A 235 19.85 -41.55 1.60
CA SER A 235 19.10 -41.29 0.37
C SER A 235 17.70 -40.73 0.64
N LYS A 236 17.00 -41.29 1.64
CA LYS A 236 15.70 -40.78 2.10
C LYS A 236 15.82 -39.37 2.69
N LEU A 237 16.80 -39.13 3.56
CA LEU A 237 17.06 -37.81 4.15
C LEU A 237 17.31 -36.74 3.08
N TRP A 238 18.15 -37.06 2.09
CA TRP A 238 18.42 -36.17 0.97
C TRP A 238 17.16 -35.89 0.13
N ALA A 239 16.36 -36.91 -0.18
CA ALA A 239 15.12 -36.75 -0.93
C ALA A 239 14.11 -35.85 -0.19
N VAL A 240 13.92 -36.06 1.11
CA VAL A 240 13.04 -35.23 1.97
C VAL A 240 13.56 -33.80 2.06
N GLN A 241 14.88 -33.61 2.19
CA GLN A 241 15.50 -32.27 2.19
C GLN A 241 15.22 -31.51 0.89
N GLN A 242 15.39 -32.14 -0.26
CA GLN A 242 15.11 -31.54 -1.57
C GLN A 242 13.62 -31.23 -1.75
N ALA A 243 12.75 -32.15 -1.33
CA ALA A 243 11.30 -31.96 -1.41
C ALA A 243 10.84 -30.79 -0.51
N LEU A 244 11.34 -30.71 0.73
CA LEU A 244 11.04 -29.61 1.65
C LEU A 244 11.58 -28.27 1.15
N GLN A 245 12.79 -28.25 0.58
CA GLN A 245 13.36 -27.03 0.00
C GLN A 245 12.53 -26.53 -1.19
N THR A 246 12.11 -27.44 -2.07
CA THR A 246 11.23 -27.11 -3.20
C THR A 246 9.88 -26.59 -2.72
N TRP A 247 9.29 -27.26 -1.72
CA TRP A 247 8.02 -26.85 -1.12
C TRP A 247 8.12 -25.46 -0.48
N LEU A 248 9.22 -25.15 0.23
CA LEU A 248 9.43 -23.83 0.84
C LEU A 248 9.52 -22.73 -0.22
N ALA A 249 10.26 -22.95 -1.31
CA ALA A 249 10.39 -21.98 -2.40
C ALA A 249 9.03 -21.71 -3.07
N ASP A 250 8.27 -22.78 -3.35
CA ASP A 250 6.91 -22.70 -3.89
C ASP A 250 5.94 -21.96 -2.94
N ALA A 251 6.02 -22.25 -1.65
CA ALA A 251 5.19 -21.63 -0.63
C ALA A 251 5.52 -20.14 -0.43
N GLU A 252 6.79 -19.75 -0.54
CA GLU A 252 7.24 -18.35 -0.52
C GLU A 252 6.68 -17.58 -1.73
N ALA A 253 6.71 -18.17 -2.93
CA ALA A 253 6.09 -17.56 -4.11
C ALA A 253 4.57 -17.33 -3.95
N LEU A 254 3.88 -18.22 -3.22
CA LEU A 254 2.45 -18.09 -2.92
C LEU A 254 2.14 -17.09 -1.79
N GLN A 255 3.12 -16.78 -0.93
CA GLN A 255 2.95 -15.79 0.14
C GLN A 255 2.82 -14.36 -0.42
N ASP A 256 3.43 -14.08 -1.57
CA ASP A 256 3.35 -12.78 -2.24
C ASP A 256 2.08 -12.61 -3.10
N ASN A 257 1.08 -13.48 -2.92
CA ASN A 257 -0.19 -13.39 -3.62
C ASN A 257 -0.99 -12.12 -3.20
N PRO A 258 -1.68 -11.44 -4.12
CA PRO A 258 -2.52 -10.28 -3.82
C PRO A 258 -3.70 -10.58 -2.87
N HIS A 259 -4.09 -11.84 -2.72
CA HIS A 259 -5.16 -12.27 -1.82
C HIS A 259 -4.67 -12.31 -0.37
N GLY A 260 -5.09 -11.33 0.44
CA GLY A 260 -4.63 -11.16 1.83
C GLY A 260 -4.78 -12.40 2.70
N ALA A 261 -5.91 -13.11 2.60
CA ALA A 261 -6.12 -14.33 3.38
C ALA A 261 -5.16 -15.47 3.03
N LEU A 262 -4.79 -15.61 1.74
CA LEU A 262 -3.85 -16.65 1.31
C LEU A 262 -2.45 -16.30 1.81
N LYS A 263 -2.05 -15.03 1.68
CA LYS A 263 -0.77 -14.54 2.20
C LYS A 263 -0.60 -14.84 3.69
N LEU A 264 -1.64 -14.59 4.50
CA LEU A 264 -1.61 -14.85 5.94
C LEU A 264 -1.54 -16.36 6.24
N ALA A 265 -2.38 -17.16 5.59
CA ALA A 265 -2.38 -18.61 5.77
C ALA A 265 -1.07 -19.27 5.31
N MET A 266 -0.52 -18.87 4.16
CA MET A 266 0.78 -19.34 3.67
C MET A 266 1.92 -18.90 4.60
N GLY A 267 1.85 -17.71 5.20
CA GLY A 267 2.80 -17.28 6.22
C GLY A 267 2.85 -18.23 7.44
N ARG A 268 1.69 -18.74 7.88
CA ARG A 268 1.60 -19.74 8.96
C ARG A 268 2.17 -21.10 8.53
N LEU A 269 1.86 -21.55 7.30
CA LEU A 269 2.43 -22.79 6.76
C LEU A 269 3.94 -22.72 6.58
N LEU A 270 4.47 -21.59 6.10
CA LEU A 270 5.92 -21.37 5.95
C LEU A 270 6.65 -21.41 7.29
N ALA A 271 6.05 -20.84 8.35
CA ALA A 271 6.61 -20.95 9.68
C ALA A 271 6.73 -22.42 10.12
N SER A 272 5.69 -23.22 9.85
CA SER A 272 5.67 -24.67 10.16
C SER A 272 6.71 -25.43 9.33
N GLY A 273 6.81 -25.19 8.02
CA GLY A 273 7.84 -25.80 7.18
C GLY A 273 9.27 -25.41 7.56
N ARG A 274 9.49 -24.20 8.09
CA ARG A 274 10.80 -23.79 8.63
C ARG A 274 11.16 -24.52 9.91
N LEU A 275 10.18 -24.80 10.79
CA LEU A 275 10.38 -25.65 11.97
C LEU A 275 10.70 -27.09 11.56
N LEU A 276 9.99 -27.62 10.57
CA LEU A 276 10.25 -28.95 10.02
C LEU A 276 11.67 -29.06 9.44
N ARG A 277 12.13 -28.00 8.73
CA ARG A 277 13.50 -27.92 8.24
C ARG A 277 14.53 -27.93 9.37
N GLY A 278 14.23 -27.27 10.49
CA GLY A 278 15.06 -27.32 11.69
C GLY A 278 15.21 -28.74 12.22
N SER A 279 14.09 -29.45 12.38
CA SER A 279 14.06 -30.84 12.84
C SER A 279 14.85 -31.78 11.90
N LEU A 280 14.74 -31.58 10.58
CA LEU A 280 15.51 -32.35 9.60
C LEU A 280 17.03 -32.09 9.69
N GLU A 281 17.46 -30.86 9.96
CA GLU A 281 18.89 -30.57 10.18
C GLU A 281 19.40 -31.17 11.51
N GLU A 282 18.56 -31.30 12.53
CA GLU A 282 18.90 -32.05 13.76
C GLU A 282 19.08 -33.55 13.48
N VAL A 283 18.17 -34.17 12.71
CA VAL A 283 18.32 -35.56 12.25
C VAL A 283 19.62 -35.75 11.45
N LYS A 284 19.96 -34.80 10.59
CA LYS A 284 21.21 -34.82 9.83
C LYS A 284 22.45 -34.68 10.72
N ALA A 285 22.38 -33.84 11.76
CA ALA A 285 23.47 -33.68 12.71
C ALA A 285 23.72 -34.96 13.53
N THR A 286 22.66 -35.62 13.99
CA THR A 286 22.76 -36.87 14.77
C THR A 286 23.26 -38.05 13.93
N THR A 287 22.93 -38.09 12.65
CA THR A 287 23.37 -39.15 11.71
C THR A 287 24.71 -38.89 11.04
N GLY A 288 25.28 -37.68 11.12
CA GLY A 288 26.50 -37.30 10.42
C GLY A 288 27.71 -38.20 10.72
N ALA A 289 27.90 -38.58 11.99
CA ALA A 289 29.00 -39.45 12.40
C ALA A 289 28.88 -40.90 11.86
N ARG A 290 27.65 -41.43 11.79
CA ARG A 290 27.37 -42.75 11.22
C ARG A 290 27.67 -42.74 9.72
N ARG A 291 27.15 -41.73 9.02
CA ARG A 291 27.39 -41.49 7.60
C ARG A 291 28.87 -41.38 7.23
N GLU A 292 29.67 -40.64 7.99
CA GLU A 292 31.12 -40.54 7.76
C GLU A 292 31.82 -41.89 7.91
N CYS A 293 31.34 -42.75 8.82
CA CYS A 293 31.87 -44.10 9.01
C CYS A 293 31.49 -45.06 7.85
N ALA A 294 30.28 -44.95 7.28
CA ALA A 294 29.87 -45.75 6.11
C ALA A 294 30.50 -45.28 4.79
N LEU A 295 30.83 -43.99 4.63
CA LEU A 295 31.41 -43.45 3.40
C LEU A 295 32.95 -43.52 3.35
N CYS A 296 33.62 -43.72 4.48
CA CYS A 296 35.09 -43.82 4.59
C CYS A 296 35.63 -45.26 4.57
N ARG A 297 34.77 -46.27 4.34
CA ARG A 297 35.14 -47.69 4.17
C ARG A 297 35.07 -48.10 2.70
#